data_AF-A0A2D9H268-F1
#
_entry.id   AF-A0A2D9H268-F1
#
_cell.length_a   1.000
_cell.length_b   1.000
_cell.length_c   1.000
_cell.angle_alpha   90.00
_cell.angle_beta   90.00
_cell.angle_gamma   90.00
#
_symmetry.space_group_name_H-M   'P 1'
#
loop_
_entity.id
_entity.type
_entity.pdbx_description
1 polymer ?
#
loop_
_entity_poly.entity_id
_entity_poly.type
_entity_poly.pdbx_seq_one_letter_code
_entity_poly.pdbx_strand_id
1 'polypeptide(L)'
;MAVLGQEHPLDRVVETIAAALDEGHAASLIGLDQAATANLLRGLAQVASRLDGLTATVLAHATQVRVEETNGATTTATWWADATHRTRATAHRDVKLAVALSRFTALAEALAE
;
A
#
# COMPACT_ATOMS: atom_id res chain seq x y z
N MET A 1 10.23 -28.05 2.28
CA MET A 1 10.61 -27.31 3.50
C MET A 1 11.04 -25.92 3.08
N ALA A 2 10.20 -24.91 3.32
CA ALA A 2 10.52 -23.53 2.96
C ALA A 2 11.64 -23.00 3.87
N VAL A 3 12.61 -22.32 3.26
CA VAL A 3 13.74 -21.68 3.95
C VAL A 3 13.19 -20.56 4.84
N LEU A 4 13.08 -20.81 6.14
CA LEU A 4 12.88 -19.81 7.18
C LEU A 4 14.19 -19.01 7.28
N GLY A 5 14.27 -17.86 6.59
CA GLY A 5 15.44 -16.98 6.66
C GLY A 5 15.71 -16.11 5.42
N GLN A 6 14.92 -16.22 4.35
CA GLN A 6 14.93 -15.22 3.27
C GLN A 6 13.82 -14.20 3.55
N GLU A 7 14.23 -12.95 3.78
CA GLU A 7 13.34 -11.78 3.72
C GLU A 7 12.50 -11.85 2.44
N HIS A 8 11.19 -11.63 2.57
CA HIS A 8 10.35 -11.60 1.39
C HIS A 8 10.76 -10.36 0.56
N PRO A 9 10.85 -10.43 -0.77
CA PRO A 9 11.25 -9.28 -1.58
C PRO A 9 10.40 -8.02 -1.35
N LEU A 10 9.13 -8.19 -0.94
CA LEU A 10 8.26 -7.06 -0.57
C LEU A 10 8.69 -6.36 0.72
N ASP A 11 9.32 -7.05 1.67
CA ASP A 11 9.80 -6.44 2.92
C ASP A 11 10.87 -5.38 2.59
N ARG A 12 11.79 -5.71 1.67
CA ARG A 12 12.80 -4.76 1.17
C ARG A 12 12.22 -3.59 0.40
N VAL A 13 11.12 -3.80 -0.33
CA VAL A 13 10.41 -2.71 -1.02
C VAL A 13 9.84 -1.74 0.00
N VAL A 14 9.17 -2.24 1.04
CA VAL A 14 8.62 -1.41 2.12
C VAL A 14 9.72 -0.62 2.83
N GLU A 15 10.84 -1.29 3.18
CA GLU A 15 11.99 -0.65 3.81
C GLU A 15 12.58 0.47 2.94
N THR A 16 12.76 0.21 1.64
CA THR A 16 13.30 1.19 0.69
C THR A 16 12.38 2.41 0.56
N ILE A 17 11.06 2.20 0.50
CA ILE A 17 10.09 3.31 0.43
C ILE A 17 10.11 4.11 1.72
N ALA A 18 10.15 3.47 2.89
CA ALA A 18 10.21 4.14 4.18
C ALA A 18 11.46 5.02 4.29
N ALA A 19 12.64 4.48 3.95
CA ALA A 19 13.89 5.24 3.96
C ALA A 19 13.86 6.45 2.99
N ALA A 20 13.31 6.27 1.79
CA ALA A 20 13.16 7.36 0.82
C ALA A 20 12.20 8.45 1.31
N LEU A 21 11.13 8.08 2.02
CA LEU A 21 10.22 9.03 2.64
C LEU A 21 10.90 9.80 3.78
N ASP A 22 11.69 9.14 4.62
CA ASP A 22 12.45 9.81 5.68
C ASP A 22 13.45 10.83 5.11
N GLU A 23 14.19 10.47 4.06
CA GLU A 23 15.06 11.39 3.33
C GLU A 23 14.28 12.58 2.74
N GLY A 24 13.14 12.30 2.11
CA GLY A 24 12.27 13.33 1.54
C GLY A 24 11.73 14.32 2.59
N HIS A 25 11.38 13.86 3.79
CA HIS A 25 10.94 14.73 4.89
C HIS A 25 12.06 15.60 5.45
N ALA A 26 13.31 15.15 5.37
CA ALA A 26 14.48 15.92 5.76
C ALA A 26 14.89 16.97 4.71
N ALA A 27 14.39 16.86 3.47
CA ALA A 27 14.75 17.75 2.38
C ALA A 27 14.19 19.17 2.57
N SER A 28 15.01 20.17 2.22
CA SER A 28 14.59 21.57 2.27
C SER A 28 13.71 21.93 1.08
N LEU A 29 12.65 22.71 1.32
CA LEU A 29 11.82 23.32 0.28
C LEU A 29 12.37 24.67 -0.23
N ILE A 30 13.53 25.12 0.28
CA ILE A 30 14.11 26.41 -0.12
C ILE A 30 14.54 26.34 -1.60
N GLY A 31 14.13 27.34 -2.38
CA GLY A 31 14.46 27.43 -3.80
C GLY A 31 13.51 26.68 -4.74
N LEU A 32 12.46 26.03 -4.21
CA LEU A 32 11.41 25.43 -5.01
C LEU A 32 10.46 26.51 -5.55
N ASP A 33 10.42 26.65 -6.88
CA ASP A 33 9.46 27.53 -7.54
C ASP A 33 8.09 26.86 -7.73
N GLN A 34 7.14 27.60 -8.30
CA GLN A 34 5.77 27.11 -8.50
C GLN A 34 5.69 25.90 -9.44
N ALA A 35 6.47 25.90 -10.53
CA ALA A 35 6.44 24.83 -11.53
C ALA A 35 7.06 23.55 -10.97
N ALA A 36 8.19 23.67 -10.28
CA ALA A 36 8.84 22.59 -9.57
C ALA A 36 7.93 22.00 -8.49
N THR A 37 7.25 22.84 -7.71
CA THR A 37 6.31 22.39 -6.67
C THR A 37 5.14 21.61 -7.28
N ALA A 38 4.55 22.11 -8.36
CA ALA A 38 3.46 21.42 -9.04
C ALA A 38 3.89 20.07 -9.63
N ASN A 39 5.11 19.98 -10.18
CA ASN A 39 5.69 18.73 -10.66
C ASN A 39 5.91 17.73 -9.51
N LEU A 40 6.42 18.18 -8.36
CA LEU A 40 6.59 17.31 -7.18
C LEU A 40 5.25 16.77 -6.68
N LEU A 41 4.22 17.61 -6.57
CA LEU A 41 2.88 17.16 -6.15
C LEU A 41 2.30 16.09 -7.08
N ARG A 42 2.46 16.25 -8.40
CA ARG A 42 2.07 15.21 -9.37
C ARG A 42 2.87 13.92 -9.21
N GLY A 43 4.17 14.04 -9.02
CA GLY A 43 5.05 12.89 -8.78
C GLY A 43 4.67 12.12 -7.50
N LEU A 44 4.39 12.82 -6.41
CA LEU A 44 3.93 12.22 -5.16
C LEU A 44 2.57 11.54 -5.31
N ALA A 45 1.63 12.16 -6.03
CA ALA A 45 0.34 11.55 -6.32
C ALA A 45 0.49 10.25 -7.13
N GLN A 46 1.40 10.22 -8.11
CA GLN A 46 1.70 9.02 -8.89
C GLN A 46 2.27 7.89 -8.02
N VAL A 47 3.21 8.22 -7.14
CA VAL A 47 3.80 7.25 -6.21
C VAL A 47 2.75 6.71 -5.24
N ALA A 48 1.87 7.58 -4.73
CA ALA A 48 0.76 7.17 -3.89
C ALA A 48 -0.19 6.18 -4.61
N SER A 49 -0.55 6.45 -5.87
CA SER A 49 -1.40 5.54 -6.66
C SER A 49 -0.77 4.16 -6.86
N ARG A 50 0.54 4.12 -7.12
CA ARG A 50 1.31 2.86 -7.23
C ARG A 50 1.35 2.10 -5.92
N LEU A 51 1.51 2.80 -4.80
CA LEU A 51 1.49 2.21 -3.46
C LEU A 51 0.09 1.67 -3.10
N ASP A 52 -0.97 2.38 -3.48
CA ASP A 52 -2.35 1.93 -3.32
C ASP A 52 -2.61 0.66 -4.14
N GLY A 53 -2.11 0.60 -5.39
CA GLY A 53 -2.15 -0.59 -6.22
C GLY A 53 -1.45 -1.79 -5.58
N LEU A 54 -0.21 -1.61 -5.10
CA LEU A 54 0.52 -2.66 -4.38
C LEU A 54 -0.22 -3.10 -3.11
N THR A 55 -0.74 -2.14 -2.34
CA THR A 55 -1.52 -2.40 -1.13
C THR A 55 -2.75 -3.23 -1.47
N ALA A 56 -3.47 -2.92 -2.54
CA ALA A 56 -4.63 -3.68 -2.99
C ALA A 56 -4.24 -5.12 -3.38
N THR A 57 -3.11 -5.34 -4.05
CA THR A 57 -2.60 -6.68 -4.35
C THR A 57 -2.31 -7.48 -3.07
N VAL A 58 -1.59 -6.89 -2.12
CA VAL A 58 -1.25 -7.54 -0.85
C VAL A 58 -2.50 -7.79 0.00
N LEU A 59 -3.45 -6.85 0.01
CA LEU A 59 -4.70 -6.99 0.75
C LEU A 59 -5.59 -8.09 0.16
N ALA A 60 -5.62 -8.23 -1.17
CA ALA A 60 -6.29 -9.36 -1.82
C ALA A 60 -5.65 -10.70 -1.40
N HIS A 61 -4.31 -10.77 -1.38
CA HIS A 61 -3.61 -11.94 -0.89
C HIS A 61 -3.91 -12.22 0.59
N ALA A 62 -3.97 -11.17 1.42
CA ALA A 62 -4.31 -11.27 2.84
C ALA A 62 -5.70 -11.91 3.07
N THR A 63 -6.67 -11.66 2.18
CA THR A 63 -7.96 -12.37 2.21
C THR A 63 -7.84 -13.85 1.86
N GLN A 64 -6.93 -14.22 0.95
CA GLN A 64 -6.72 -15.61 0.53
C GLN A 64 -6.04 -16.43 1.63
N VAL A 65 -5.05 -15.84 2.31
CA VAL A 65 -4.33 -16.50 3.43
C VAL A 65 -5.01 -16.30 4.78
N ARG A 66 -6.14 -15.60 4.82
CA ARG A 66 -6.96 -15.37 6.02
C ARG A 66 -6.15 -14.75 7.17
N VAL A 67 -5.46 -13.65 6.88
CA VAL A 67 -4.58 -12.96 7.84
C VAL A 67 -5.27 -12.62 9.17
N GLU A 68 -6.60 -12.46 9.17
CA GLU A 68 -7.39 -12.21 10.37
C GLU A 68 -7.28 -13.31 11.42
N GLU A 69 -6.94 -14.54 11.04
CA GLU A 69 -6.73 -15.64 11.99
C GLU A 69 -5.53 -15.41 12.90
N THR A 70 -4.60 -14.52 12.53
CA THR A 70 -3.39 -14.23 13.34
C THR A 70 -3.72 -13.57 14.69
N ASN A 71 -4.83 -12.85 14.79
CA ASN A 71 -5.25 -12.19 16.03
C ASN A 71 -6.75 -12.37 16.36
N GLY A 72 -7.43 -13.30 15.70
CA GLY A 72 -8.84 -13.64 15.97
C GLY A 72 -9.85 -12.60 15.46
N ALA A 73 -9.46 -11.73 14.54
CA ALA A 73 -10.39 -10.82 13.88
C ALA A 73 -11.40 -11.61 13.02
N THR A 74 -12.64 -11.12 12.94
CA THR A 74 -13.73 -11.84 12.26
C THR A 74 -13.64 -11.81 10.73
N THR A 75 -12.93 -10.83 10.18
CA THR A 75 -12.69 -10.68 8.73
C THR A 75 -11.36 -9.97 8.52
N THR A 76 -10.76 -10.15 7.34
CA THR A 76 -9.58 -9.37 6.92
C THR A 76 -9.81 -7.86 6.98
N ALA A 77 -11.03 -7.37 6.72
CA ALA A 77 -11.36 -5.95 6.81
C ALA A 77 -11.39 -5.45 8.26
N THR A 78 -11.87 -6.27 9.20
CA THR A 78 -11.81 -5.97 10.64
C THR A 78 -10.37 -5.93 11.12
N TRP A 79 -9.56 -6.91 10.71
CA TRP A 79 -8.12 -6.93 10.98
C TRP A 79 -7.43 -5.68 10.44
N TRP A 80 -7.70 -5.31 9.18
CA TRP A 80 -7.09 -4.15 8.53
C TRP A 80 -7.46 -2.83 9.17
N ALA A 81 -8.72 -2.67 9.58
CA ALA A 81 -9.19 -1.49 10.30
C ALA A 81 -8.43 -1.30 11.62
N ASP A 82 -8.27 -2.38 12.39
CA ASP A 82 -7.56 -2.39 13.66
C ASP A 82 -6.06 -2.12 13.47
N ALA A 83 -5.40 -2.90 12.60
CA ALA A 83 -3.96 -2.84 12.38
C ALA A 83 -3.45 -1.51 11.81
N THR A 84 -4.29 -0.78 11.06
CA THR A 84 -3.90 0.49 10.42
C THR A 84 -4.61 1.72 10.98
N HIS A 85 -5.34 1.56 12.10
CA HIS A 85 -6.14 2.63 12.70
C HIS A 85 -7.10 3.32 11.72
N ARG A 86 -7.62 2.56 10.75
CA ARG A 86 -8.60 3.05 9.77
C ARG A 86 -10.02 2.82 10.27
N THR A 87 -10.96 3.64 9.80
CA THR A 87 -12.38 3.38 10.03
C THR A 87 -12.79 2.06 9.37
N ARG A 88 -13.67 1.28 10.04
CA ARG A 88 -14.19 0.01 9.49
C ARG A 88 -14.78 0.16 8.09
N ALA A 89 -15.47 1.28 7.84
CA ALA A 89 -16.06 1.58 6.54
C ALA A 89 -15.01 1.75 5.43
N THR A 90 -13.86 2.35 5.76
CA THR A 90 -12.76 2.50 4.81
C THR A 90 -12.07 1.18 4.58
N ALA A 91 -11.73 0.44 5.64
CA ALA A 91 -11.11 -0.86 5.50
C ALA A 91 -11.96 -1.87 4.70
N HIS A 92 -13.29 -1.86 4.88
CA HIS A 92 -14.19 -2.68 4.05
C HIS A 92 -14.18 -2.28 2.57
N ARG A 93 -14.13 -0.98 2.28
CA ARG A 93 -14.01 -0.48 0.89
C ARG A 93 -12.68 -0.92 0.28
N ASP A 94 -11.58 -0.80 1.02
CA ASP A 94 -10.24 -1.21 0.58
C ASP A 94 -10.21 -2.70 0.25
N VAL A 95 -10.68 -3.56 1.17
CA VAL A 95 -10.70 -5.02 0.97
C VAL A 95 -11.61 -5.39 -0.21
N LYS A 96 -12.78 -4.76 -0.33
CA LYS A 96 -13.70 -5.02 -1.45
C LYS A 96 -13.07 -4.63 -2.79
N LEU A 97 -12.40 -3.48 -2.85
CA LEU A 97 -11.69 -3.03 -4.04
C LEU A 97 -10.54 -3.98 -4.38
N ALA A 98 -9.71 -4.34 -3.41
CA ALA A 98 -8.61 -5.29 -3.55
C ALA A 98 -9.06 -6.63 -4.15
N VAL A 99 -10.12 -7.22 -3.60
CA VAL A 99 -10.70 -8.47 -4.12
C VAL A 99 -11.24 -8.29 -5.54
N ALA A 100 -11.86 -7.15 -5.87
CA ALA A 100 -12.31 -6.87 -7.22
C ALA A 100 -11.14 -6.75 -8.21
N LEU A 101 -10.10 -5.99 -7.86
CA LEU A 101 -8.91 -5.78 -8.69
C LEU A 101 -8.14 -7.09 -8.92
N SER A 102 -8.14 -8.02 -7.95
CA SER A 102 -7.54 -9.35 -8.14
C SER A 102 -8.18 -10.17 -9.28
N ARG A 103 -9.41 -9.82 -9.68
CA ARG A 103 -10.14 -10.47 -10.78
C ARG A 103 -10.01 -9.70 -12.10
N PHE A 104 -9.70 -8.42 -12.05
CA PHE A 104 -9.63 -7.52 -13.21
C PHE A 104 -8.26 -6.86 -13.30
N THR A 105 -7.25 -7.64 -13.71
CA THR A 105 -5.84 -7.22 -13.73
C THR A 105 -5.58 -5.98 -14.60
N ALA A 106 -6.26 -5.83 -15.74
CA ALA A 106 -6.16 -4.63 -16.58
C ALA A 106 -6.61 -3.34 -15.85
N LEU A 107 -7.60 -3.44 -14.95
CA LEU A 107 -8.03 -2.31 -14.12
C LEU A 107 -7.02 -2.03 -13.00
N ALA A 108 -6.37 -3.07 -12.48
CA ALA A 108 -5.31 -2.92 -11.47
C ALA A 108 -4.07 -2.24 -12.05
N GLU A 109 -3.70 -2.59 -13.29
CA GLU A 109 -2.59 -1.96 -14.02
C GLU A 109 -2.90 -0.49 -14.32
N ALA A 110 -4.10 -0.18 -14.82
CA ALA A 110 -4.51 1.20 -15.11
C ALA A 110 -4.60 2.10 -13.87
N LEU A 111 -4.79 1.53 -12.67
CA LEU A 111 -4.80 2.28 -11.41
C LEU A 111 -3.38 2.58 -10.90
N ALA A 112 -2.39 1.81 -11.34
CA ALA A 112 -0.98 2.00 -10.99
C ALA A 112 -0.21 2.89 -11.99
N GLU A 113 -0.87 3.32 -13.07
CA GLU A 113 -0.37 4.20 -14.14
C GLU A 113 -0.87 5.63 -13.99
#